data_AF-A0A956EPX3-F1
#
_entry.id   AF-A0A956EPX3-F1
#
_cell.length_a   1.000
_cell.length_b   1.000
_cell.length_c   1.000
_cell.angle_alpha   90.00
_cell.angle_beta   90.00
_cell.angle_gamma   90.00
#
_symmetry.space_group_name_H-M   'P 1'
#
loop_
_entity.id
_entity.type
_entity.pdbx_description
1 polymer ?
#
loop_
_entity_poly.entity_id
_entity_poly.type
_entity_poly.pdbx_seq_one_letter_code
_entity_poly.pdbx_strand_id
1 'polypeptide(L)'
;RDGGDESLVMSLSPMLGRVISLAFGDGDVDPREQEATVLVVPHPDHPISDPPAWLRPVSEADLLRAFWTLAGAADVVVTYNGRGFDIPFLIGRSLVHGISARVDLMGSPYSLRPHLDLYRVLTGGGRALGPTGLDVVCWALGIESPKGAMDGSKVSEAYARGEVRAIAEYNRGDIRATTEVYQRIRDRILSFREGW
;
A
#
# COMPACT_ATOMS: atom_id res chain seq x y z
N ARG A 1 -11.44 -15.85 -27.11
CA ARG A 1 -12.23 -15.83 -25.85
C ARG A 1 -11.27 -15.35 -24.79
N ASP A 2 -11.59 -14.19 -24.21
CA ASP A 2 -10.71 -13.38 -23.37
C ASP A 2 -10.21 -14.12 -22.12
N GLY A 3 -9.00 -14.66 -22.17
CA GLY A 3 -8.29 -15.11 -20.97
C GLY A 3 -7.70 -13.94 -20.16
N GLY A 4 -7.66 -12.73 -20.74
CA GLY A 4 -7.12 -11.54 -20.08
C GLY A 4 -7.97 -11.08 -18.89
N ASP A 5 -9.28 -10.98 -19.09
CA ASP A 5 -10.20 -10.43 -18.09
C ASP A 5 -10.35 -11.37 -16.87
N GLU A 6 -10.43 -12.70 -17.10
CA GLU A 6 -10.42 -13.69 -16.02
C GLU A 6 -9.10 -13.66 -15.22
N SER A 7 -7.94 -13.55 -15.89
CA SER A 7 -6.65 -13.49 -15.21
C SER A 7 -6.50 -12.24 -14.33
N LEU A 8 -7.01 -11.11 -14.80
CA LEU A 8 -7.00 -9.84 -14.07
C LEU A 8 -7.94 -9.90 -12.86
N VAL A 9 -9.15 -10.42 -13.04
CA VAL A 9 -10.12 -10.62 -11.95
C VAL A 9 -9.56 -11.56 -10.89
N MET A 10 -8.88 -12.64 -11.30
CA MET A 10 -8.22 -13.54 -10.35
C MET A 10 -7.04 -12.89 -9.63
N SER A 11 -6.31 -11.98 -10.29
CA SER A 11 -5.19 -11.24 -9.67
C SER A 11 -5.65 -10.29 -8.55
N LEU A 12 -6.89 -9.78 -8.64
CA LEU A 12 -7.51 -8.90 -7.63
C LEU A 12 -8.30 -9.66 -6.56
N SER A 13 -8.33 -11.00 -6.62
CA SER A 13 -8.92 -11.82 -5.57
C SER A 13 -7.93 -12.04 -4.43
N PRO A 14 -8.26 -11.71 -3.17
CA PRO A 14 -7.43 -12.04 -2.01
C PRO A 14 -7.16 -13.53 -1.83
N MET A 15 -7.92 -14.40 -2.51
CA MET A 15 -7.77 -15.86 -2.38
C MET A 15 -6.93 -16.45 -3.52
N LEU A 16 -6.99 -15.86 -4.71
CA LEU A 16 -6.35 -16.41 -5.93
C LEU A 16 -5.14 -15.61 -6.39
N GLY A 17 -5.08 -14.32 -6.06
CA GLY A 17 -4.00 -13.42 -6.42
C GLY A 17 -2.75 -13.60 -5.56
N ARG A 18 -1.82 -12.66 -5.66
CA ARG A 18 -0.56 -12.64 -4.90
C ARG A 18 -0.18 -11.23 -4.51
N VAL A 19 0.42 -11.08 -3.33
CA VAL A 19 1.11 -9.83 -2.96
C VAL A 19 2.53 -9.89 -3.50
N ILE A 20 2.84 -9.05 -4.48
CA ILE A 20 4.14 -9.04 -5.17
C ILE A 20 5.03 -7.88 -4.77
N SER A 21 4.47 -6.85 -4.15
CA SER A 21 5.18 -5.63 -3.75
C SER A 21 4.50 -5.04 -2.52
N LEU A 22 5.29 -4.65 -1.52
CA LEU A 22 4.85 -3.96 -0.31
C LEU A 22 5.89 -2.92 0.05
N ALA A 23 5.53 -1.65 -0.05
CA ALA A 23 6.37 -0.55 0.39
C ALA A 23 5.90 -0.04 1.77
N PHE A 24 6.84 0.42 2.58
CA PHE A 24 6.58 1.06 3.86
C PHE A 24 7.67 2.08 4.19
N GLY A 25 7.32 3.04 5.02
CA GLY A 25 8.23 4.09 5.48
C GLY A 25 7.77 4.67 6.80
N ASP A 26 8.63 5.47 7.43
CA ASP A 26 8.29 6.24 8.62
C ASP A 26 7.42 7.44 8.21
N GLY A 27 6.28 7.60 8.87
CA GLY A 27 5.30 8.66 8.60
C GLY A 27 5.72 10.04 9.12
N ASP A 28 6.68 10.10 10.04
CA ASP A 28 7.15 11.35 10.66
C ASP A 28 8.38 11.94 9.99
N VAL A 29 9.03 11.20 9.09
CA VAL A 29 10.15 11.70 8.27
C VAL A 29 9.64 12.63 7.16
N ASP A 30 10.40 13.67 6.83
CA ASP A 30 10.10 14.54 5.68
C ASP A 30 9.94 13.69 4.41
N PRO A 31 8.82 13.79 3.66
CA PRO A 31 8.58 12.99 2.45
C PRO A 31 9.70 13.10 1.39
N ARG A 32 10.44 14.21 1.37
CA ARG A 32 11.58 14.42 0.47
C ARG A 32 12.78 13.59 0.88
N GLU A 33 12.98 13.40 2.18
CA GLU A 33 14.06 12.63 2.79
C GLU A 33 13.68 11.17 3.05
N GLN A 34 12.41 10.81 2.88
CA GLN A 34 11.89 9.48 3.21
C GLN A 34 12.54 8.36 2.37
N GLU A 35 13.31 7.51 3.04
CA GLU A 35 13.85 6.27 2.48
C GLU A 35 12.87 5.10 2.67
N ALA A 36 11.77 5.12 1.92
CA ALA A 36 10.82 4.00 1.91
C ALA A 36 11.51 2.69 1.50
N THR A 37 11.28 1.63 2.28
CA THR A 37 11.73 0.27 1.97
C THR A 37 10.64 -0.46 1.20
N VAL A 38 11.02 -1.20 0.17
CA VAL A 38 10.10 -2.01 -0.63
C VAL A 38 10.50 -3.48 -0.58
N LEU A 39 9.58 -4.32 -0.12
CA LEU A 39 9.68 -5.77 -0.24
C LEU A 39 9.04 -6.18 -1.57
N VAL A 40 9.74 -7.01 -2.34
CA VAL A 40 9.21 -7.52 -3.61
C VAL A 40 9.36 -9.02 -3.71
N VAL A 41 8.38 -9.67 -4.34
CA VAL A 41 8.48 -11.06 -4.77
C VAL A 41 9.08 -11.08 -6.17
N PRO A 42 10.27 -11.63 -6.39
CA PRO A 42 10.86 -11.69 -7.72
C PRO A 42 10.04 -12.56 -8.67
N HIS A 43 10.05 -12.19 -9.95
CA HIS A 43 9.52 -13.08 -10.99
C HIS A 43 10.45 -14.29 -11.12
N PRO A 44 9.94 -15.54 -11.20
CA PRO A 44 10.77 -16.75 -11.26
C PRO A 44 11.83 -16.72 -12.37
N ASP A 45 11.43 -16.22 -13.55
CA ASP A 45 12.30 -16.14 -14.74
C ASP A 45 13.15 -14.86 -14.80
N HIS A 46 12.88 -13.89 -13.93
CA HIS A 46 13.59 -12.60 -13.89
C HIS A 46 14.03 -12.28 -12.46
N PRO A 47 15.05 -12.99 -11.94
CA PRO A 47 15.59 -12.71 -10.61
C PRO A 47 16.19 -11.31 -10.54
N ILE A 48 16.13 -10.70 -9.37
CA ILE A 48 16.71 -9.37 -9.13
C ILE A 48 18.16 -9.55 -8.67
N SER A 49 19.10 -9.16 -9.52
CA SER A 49 20.52 -9.05 -9.18
C SER A 49 20.84 -7.63 -8.68
N ASP A 50 21.74 -7.55 -7.69
CA ASP A 50 22.26 -6.29 -7.12
C ASP A 50 21.17 -5.24 -6.84
N PRO A 51 20.19 -5.55 -5.96
CA PRO A 51 19.14 -4.61 -5.63
C PRO A 51 19.73 -3.38 -4.91
N PRO A 52 19.20 -2.17 -5.17
CA PRO A 52 19.56 -1.01 -4.37
C PRO A 52 19.10 -1.19 -2.91
N ALA A 53 19.71 -0.47 -1.96
CA ALA A 53 19.50 -0.68 -0.52
C ALA A 53 18.02 -0.60 -0.05
N TRP A 54 17.19 0.18 -0.74
CA TRP A 54 15.76 0.34 -0.46
C TRP A 54 14.90 -0.83 -0.97
N LEU A 55 15.42 -1.71 -1.83
CA LEU A 55 14.68 -2.81 -2.46
C LEU A 55 15.12 -4.16 -1.88
N ARG A 56 14.17 -4.96 -1.39
CA ARG A 56 14.44 -6.25 -0.75
C ARG A 56 13.65 -7.37 -1.42
N PRO A 57 14.30 -8.23 -2.21
CA PRO A 57 13.70 -9.47 -2.72
C PRO A 57 13.35 -10.43 -1.58
N VAL A 58 12.12 -10.91 -1.50
CA VAL A 58 11.61 -11.85 -0.48
C VAL A 58 10.57 -12.80 -1.06
N SER A 59 10.19 -13.85 -0.31
CA SER A 59 9.01 -14.65 -0.62
C SER A 59 7.71 -13.91 -0.27
N GLU A 60 6.58 -14.26 -0.88
CA GLU A 60 5.26 -13.70 -0.49
C GLU A 60 4.99 -13.94 1.00
N ALA A 61 5.33 -15.13 1.52
CA ALA A 61 5.14 -15.46 2.93
C ALA A 61 5.97 -14.57 3.86
N ASP A 62 7.22 -14.27 3.52
CA ASP A 62 8.07 -13.40 4.32
C ASP A 62 7.63 -11.94 4.23
N LEU A 63 7.15 -11.50 3.07
CA LEU A 63 6.52 -10.18 2.90
C LEU A 63 5.32 -10.03 3.85
N LEU A 64 4.42 -11.02 3.90
CA LEU A 64 3.25 -11.01 4.78
C LEU A 64 3.64 -11.03 6.26
N ARG A 65 4.63 -11.85 6.65
CA ARG A 65 5.15 -11.87 8.03
C ARG A 65 5.76 -10.52 8.42
N ALA A 66 6.52 -9.91 7.52
CA ALA A 66 7.12 -8.61 7.74
C ALA A 66 6.03 -7.54 7.92
N PHE A 67 5.01 -7.52 7.06
CA PHE A 67 3.86 -6.61 7.20
C PHE A 67 3.23 -6.71 8.60
N TRP A 68 2.83 -7.92 9.03
CA TRP A 68 2.16 -8.05 10.33
C TRP A 68 3.06 -7.74 11.51
N THR A 69 4.36 -8.02 11.39
CA THR A 69 5.35 -7.67 12.43
C THR A 69 5.48 -6.17 12.57
N LEU A 70 5.62 -5.45 11.45
CA LEU A 70 5.71 -3.99 11.42
C LEU A 70 4.40 -3.34 11.88
N ALA A 71 3.26 -3.80 11.35
CA ALA A 71 1.94 -3.29 11.70
C ALA A 71 1.62 -3.46 13.19
N GLY A 72 2.03 -4.58 13.80
CA GLY A 72 1.85 -4.81 15.24
C GLY A 72 2.79 -4.01 16.14
N ALA A 73 3.89 -3.48 15.59
CA ALA A 73 4.85 -2.65 16.32
C ALA A 73 4.63 -1.15 16.12
N ALA A 74 3.87 -0.75 15.10
CA ALA A 74 3.60 0.65 14.79
C ALA A 74 2.60 1.27 15.78
N ASP A 75 2.83 2.54 16.16
CA ASP A 75 1.87 3.32 16.93
C ASP A 75 0.54 3.51 16.17
N VAL A 76 0.65 3.69 14.85
CA VAL A 76 -0.45 3.76 13.91
C VAL A 76 -0.01 3.26 12.55
N VAL A 77 -0.81 2.41 11.93
CA VAL A 77 -0.68 2.05 10.52
C VAL A 77 -1.44 3.07 9.70
N VAL A 78 -0.79 3.73 8.75
CA VAL A 78 -1.41 4.71 7.85
C VAL A 78 -1.48 4.12 6.45
N THR A 79 -2.66 4.20 5.81
CA THR A 79 -2.86 3.76 4.43
C THR A 79 -3.74 4.75 3.67
N TYR A 80 -3.77 4.63 2.34
CA TYR A 80 -4.77 5.30 1.51
C TYR A 80 -5.74 4.26 0.92
N ASN A 81 -6.97 4.20 1.43
CA ASN A 81 -7.98 3.20 1.08
C ASN A 81 -7.60 1.76 1.45
N GLY A 82 -6.73 1.57 2.44
CA GLY A 82 -6.27 0.24 2.86
C GLY A 82 -7.39 -0.63 3.43
N ARG A 83 -8.43 -0.05 4.06
CA ARG A 83 -9.58 -0.84 4.50
C ARG A 83 -10.44 -1.31 3.35
N GLY A 84 -10.43 -0.57 2.24
CA GLY A 84 -11.17 -0.91 1.03
C GLY A 84 -10.47 -1.97 0.18
N PHE A 85 -9.14 -2.10 0.28
CA PHE A 85 -8.37 -2.99 -0.59
C PHE A 85 -7.22 -3.71 0.12
N ASP A 86 -6.17 -3.00 0.53
CA ASP A 86 -4.89 -3.59 0.94
C ASP A 86 -5.02 -4.55 2.12
N ILE A 87 -5.69 -4.12 3.19
CA ILE A 87 -5.82 -4.90 4.43
C ILE A 87 -6.66 -6.17 4.22
N PRO A 88 -7.86 -6.13 3.60
CA PRO A 88 -8.57 -7.35 3.21
C PRO A 88 -7.73 -8.30 2.34
N PHE A 89 -6.94 -7.75 1.41
CA PHE A 89 -6.07 -8.55 0.55
C PHE A 89 -4.97 -9.25 1.35
N LEU A 90 -4.28 -8.51 2.22
CA LEU A 90 -3.23 -9.03 3.10
C LEU A 90 -3.79 -10.08 4.07
N ILE A 91 -4.99 -9.89 4.61
CA ILE A 91 -5.68 -10.89 5.44
C ILE A 91 -5.94 -12.17 4.65
N GLY A 92 -6.54 -12.07 3.46
CA GLY A 92 -6.84 -13.23 2.62
C GLY A 92 -5.59 -14.02 2.23
N ARG A 93 -4.52 -13.32 1.83
CA ARG A 93 -3.23 -13.95 1.51
C ARG A 93 -2.56 -14.55 2.74
N SER A 94 -2.67 -13.90 3.89
CA SER A 94 -2.16 -14.45 5.14
C SER A 94 -2.89 -15.73 5.55
N LEU A 95 -4.21 -15.79 5.35
CA LEU A 95 -5.00 -17.00 5.55
C LEU A 95 -4.52 -18.15 4.66
N VAL A 96 -4.31 -17.89 3.37
CA VAL A 96 -3.78 -18.89 2.41
C VAL A 96 -2.40 -19.40 2.82
N HIS A 97 -1.53 -18.53 3.35
CA HIS A 97 -0.18 -18.89 3.79
C HIS A 97 -0.09 -19.39 5.23
N GLY A 98 -1.20 -19.47 5.98
CA GLY A 98 -1.19 -19.85 7.39
C GLY A 98 -0.45 -18.87 8.31
N ILE A 99 -0.43 -17.58 7.95
CA ILE A 99 0.24 -16.51 8.68
C ILE A 99 -0.78 -15.78 9.56
N SER A 100 -0.49 -15.66 10.85
CA SER A 100 -1.35 -14.95 11.80
C SER A 100 -1.21 -13.43 11.66
N ALA A 101 -2.35 -12.74 11.64
CA ALA A 101 -2.39 -11.30 11.88
C ALA A 101 -1.93 -11.00 13.32
N ARG A 102 -1.21 -9.89 13.50
CA ARG A 102 -0.68 -9.46 14.82
C ARG A 102 -1.39 -8.25 15.40
N VAL A 103 -2.21 -7.57 14.60
CA VAL A 103 -2.98 -6.39 14.98
C VAL A 103 -4.29 -6.37 14.20
N ASP A 104 -5.37 -5.92 14.84
CA ASP A 104 -6.65 -5.76 14.18
C ASP A 104 -6.76 -4.38 13.49
N LEU A 105 -6.56 -4.37 12.16
CA LEU A 105 -6.65 -3.17 11.33
C LEU A 105 -8.05 -2.95 10.72
N MET A 106 -9.02 -3.83 11.01
CA MET A 106 -10.36 -3.80 10.40
C MET A 106 -11.49 -3.60 11.41
N GLY A 107 -11.43 -4.22 12.59
CA GLY A 107 -12.55 -4.35 13.52
C GLY A 107 -13.03 -3.05 14.16
N SER A 108 -12.23 -1.98 14.12
CA SER A 108 -12.63 -0.64 14.57
C SER A 108 -12.68 0.36 13.41
N PRO A 109 -13.74 0.34 12.57
CA PRO A 109 -13.84 1.14 11.33
C PRO A 109 -13.95 2.65 11.54
N TYR A 110 -14.33 3.10 12.74
CA TYR A 110 -14.46 4.51 13.10
C TYR A 110 -13.31 5.01 13.99
N SER A 111 -12.47 4.09 14.48
CA SER A 111 -11.28 4.46 15.24
C SER A 111 -10.17 4.89 14.28
N LEU A 112 -9.41 5.90 14.68
CA LEU A 112 -8.22 6.31 13.95
C LEU A 112 -6.99 5.44 14.31
N ARG A 113 -7.08 4.64 15.39
CA ARG A 113 -6.04 3.66 15.81
C ARG A 113 -6.64 2.26 15.95
N PRO A 114 -5.87 1.19 15.71
CA PRO A 114 -4.47 1.18 15.27
C PRO A 114 -4.27 1.49 13.78
N HIS A 115 -5.35 1.75 13.02
CA HIS A 115 -5.30 1.97 11.58
C HIS A 115 -6.00 3.26 11.15
N LEU A 116 -5.23 4.20 10.62
CA LEU A 116 -5.70 5.41 9.94
C LEU A 116 -5.78 5.19 8.44
N ASP A 117 -7.01 5.11 7.93
CA ASP A 117 -7.25 5.10 6.49
C ASP A 117 -7.54 6.54 6.02
N LEU A 118 -6.60 7.14 5.29
CA LEU A 118 -6.68 8.52 4.82
C LEU A 118 -7.87 8.75 3.87
N TYR A 119 -8.21 7.74 3.06
CA TYR A 119 -9.38 7.81 2.20
C TYR A 119 -10.64 7.99 3.04
N ARG A 120 -10.78 7.20 4.12
CA ARG A 120 -11.92 7.33 5.03
C ARG A 120 -11.94 8.65 5.78
N VAL A 121 -10.79 9.22 6.12
CA VAL A 121 -10.75 10.56 6.73
C VAL A 121 -11.33 11.60 5.76
N LEU A 122 -10.96 11.54 4.48
CA LEU A 122 -11.42 12.47 3.45
C LEU A 122 -12.90 12.25 3.06
N THR A 123 -13.40 11.01 3.12
CA THR A 123 -14.79 10.70 2.77
C THR A 123 -15.75 10.66 3.97
N GLY A 124 -15.27 10.95 5.18
CA GLY A 124 -16.05 10.81 6.42
C GLY A 124 -16.48 9.36 6.70
N GLY A 125 -15.74 8.38 6.17
CA GLY A 125 -16.04 6.96 6.29
C GLY A 125 -17.21 6.48 5.43
N GLY A 126 -17.75 7.35 4.56
CA GLY A 126 -18.81 7.04 3.61
C GLY A 126 -18.31 6.97 2.17
N ARG A 127 -19.26 7.06 1.23
CA ARG A 127 -18.97 7.16 -0.20
C ARG A 127 -18.37 8.53 -0.51
N ALA A 128 -17.30 8.57 -1.30
CA ALA A 128 -16.75 9.81 -1.79
C ALA A 128 -17.78 10.63 -2.58
N LEU A 129 -17.78 11.96 -2.36
CA LEU A 129 -18.64 12.91 -3.07
C LEU A 129 -18.18 13.18 -4.52
N GLY A 130 -16.99 12.72 -4.88
CA GLY A 130 -16.39 12.85 -6.20
C GLY A 130 -15.13 11.99 -6.31
N PRO A 131 -14.30 12.18 -7.35
CA PRO A 131 -13.01 11.50 -7.46
C PRO A 131 -12.14 11.78 -6.23
N THR A 132 -11.69 10.73 -5.56
CA THR A 132 -10.84 10.81 -4.35
C THR A 132 -9.81 9.68 -4.41
N GLY A 133 -9.21 9.50 -5.59
CA GLY A 133 -8.00 8.69 -5.71
C GLY A 133 -6.82 9.44 -5.13
N LEU A 134 -5.78 8.71 -4.72
CA LEU A 134 -4.56 9.32 -4.17
C LEU A 134 -3.96 10.34 -5.14
N ASP A 135 -3.98 10.06 -6.43
CA ASP A 135 -3.52 10.93 -7.50
C ASP A 135 -4.30 12.26 -7.56
N VAL A 136 -5.62 12.21 -7.42
CA VAL A 136 -6.51 13.39 -7.40
C VAL A 136 -6.22 14.23 -6.17
N VAL A 137 -6.04 13.59 -5.01
CA VAL A 137 -5.71 14.29 -3.77
C VAL A 137 -4.33 14.92 -3.85
N CYS A 138 -3.33 14.21 -4.39
CA CYS A 138 -1.99 14.77 -4.59
C CYS A 138 -2.04 16.01 -5.49
N TRP A 139 -2.73 15.92 -6.63
CA TRP A 139 -2.91 17.05 -7.54
C TRP A 139 -3.57 18.25 -6.85
N ALA A 140 -4.66 18.01 -6.10
CA ALA A 140 -5.38 19.07 -5.39
C ALA A 140 -4.54 19.73 -4.27
N LEU A 141 -3.60 19.00 -3.67
CA LEU A 141 -2.73 19.48 -2.60
C LEU A 141 -1.39 20.05 -3.10
N GLY A 142 -1.17 20.06 -4.42
CA GLY A 142 0.09 20.49 -5.04
C GLY A 142 1.26 19.54 -4.73
N ILE A 143 0.97 18.27 -4.49
CA ILE A 143 1.95 17.19 -4.23
C ILE A 143 2.34 16.60 -5.57
N GLU A 144 3.64 16.32 -5.76
CA GLU A 144 4.09 15.59 -6.94
C GLU A 144 3.44 14.20 -6.94
N SER A 145 2.56 13.98 -7.91
CA SER A 145 1.87 12.70 -8.04
C SER A 145 2.86 11.64 -8.50
N PRO A 146 2.77 10.40 -7.99
CA PRO A 146 3.55 9.27 -8.50
C PRO A 146 3.21 8.90 -9.96
N LYS A 147 2.20 9.54 -10.59
CA LYS A 147 1.84 9.33 -12.00
C LYS A 147 2.94 9.80 -12.95
N GLY A 148 3.85 8.88 -13.25
CA GLY A 148 4.83 8.97 -14.34
C GLY A 148 4.86 7.77 -15.29
N ALA A 149 4.58 6.54 -14.84
CA ALA A 149 4.79 5.35 -15.69
C ALA A 149 3.85 4.14 -15.48
N MET A 150 3.16 3.99 -14.34
CA MET A 150 2.37 2.79 -14.02
C MET A 150 1.03 3.15 -13.36
N ASP A 151 -0.02 2.39 -13.68
CA ASP A 151 -1.34 2.42 -13.04
C ASP A 151 -1.54 1.06 -12.36
N GLY A 152 -2.30 0.98 -11.26
CA GLY A 152 -2.54 -0.26 -10.52
C GLY A 152 -3.09 -1.40 -11.39
N SER A 153 -3.86 -1.04 -12.43
CA SER A 153 -4.37 -1.98 -13.45
C SER A 153 -3.26 -2.67 -14.25
N LYS A 154 -2.07 -2.07 -14.37
CA LYS A 154 -0.93 -2.57 -15.17
C LYS A 154 0.05 -3.41 -14.37
N VAL A 155 -0.13 -3.52 -13.05
CA VAL A 155 0.81 -4.22 -12.17
C VAL A 155 0.91 -5.71 -12.53
N SER A 156 -0.24 -6.36 -12.82
CA SER A 156 -0.27 -7.77 -13.22
C SER A 156 0.51 -8.01 -14.53
N GLU A 157 0.28 -7.17 -15.54
CA GLU A 157 0.97 -7.26 -16.82
C GLU A 157 2.47 -6.97 -16.70
N ALA A 158 2.84 -5.93 -15.93
CA ALA A 158 4.24 -5.59 -15.68
C ALA A 158 4.96 -6.75 -14.97
N TYR A 159 4.30 -7.40 -14.02
CA TYR A 159 4.86 -8.56 -13.34
C TYR A 159 5.06 -9.73 -14.29
N ALA A 160 4.09 -10.01 -15.16
CA ALA A 160 4.21 -11.04 -16.19
C ALA A 160 5.36 -10.78 -17.19
N ARG A 161 5.75 -9.52 -17.38
CA ARG A 161 6.93 -9.13 -18.18
C ARG A 161 8.25 -9.10 -17.38
N GLY A 162 8.23 -9.47 -16.10
CA GLY A 162 9.41 -9.43 -15.23
C GLY A 162 9.82 -8.02 -14.77
N GLU A 163 8.97 -7.02 -14.93
CA GLU A 163 9.25 -5.60 -14.63
C GLU A 163 9.12 -5.28 -13.12
N VAL A 164 9.61 -6.16 -12.25
CA VAL A 164 9.45 -6.06 -10.80
C VAL A 164 10.06 -4.77 -10.23
N ARG A 165 11.18 -4.30 -10.80
CA ARG A 165 11.81 -3.04 -10.37
C ARG A 165 10.90 -1.84 -10.62
N ALA A 166 10.21 -1.79 -11.75
CA ALA A 166 9.28 -0.70 -12.07
C ALA A 166 8.07 -0.72 -11.12
N ILE A 167 7.55 -1.90 -10.80
CA ILE A 167 6.49 -2.07 -9.78
C ILE A 167 6.96 -1.58 -8.41
N ALA A 168 8.22 -1.87 -8.05
CA ALA A 168 8.80 -1.42 -6.78
C ALA A 168 8.95 0.10 -6.71
N GLU A 169 9.43 0.73 -7.79
CA GLU A 169 9.56 2.19 -7.87
C GLU A 169 8.20 2.89 -7.79
N TYR A 170 7.19 2.34 -8.47
CA TYR A 170 5.81 2.81 -8.39
C TYR A 170 5.28 2.73 -6.94
N ASN A 171 5.38 1.57 -6.29
CA ASN A 171 4.93 1.39 -4.90
C ASN A 171 5.69 2.30 -3.92
N ARG A 172 7.00 2.52 -4.15
CA ARG A 172 7.80 3.46 -3.37
C ARG A 172 7.30 4.91 -3.51
N GLY A 173 6.90 5.30 -4.72
CA GLY A 173 6.31 6.61 -4.99
C GLY A 173 4.98 6.81 -4.27
N ASP A 174 4.12 5.79 -4.25
CA ASP A 174 2.84 5.81 -3.54
C ASP A 174 3.03 6.02 -2.02
N ILE A 175 4.08 5.45 -1.41
CA ILE A 175 4.39 5.68 0.01
C ILE A 175 4.82 7.12 0.28
N ARG A 176 5.65 7.71 -0.58
CA ARG A 176 6.02 9.13 -0.44
C ARG A 176 4.81 10.04 -0.52
N ALA A 177 3.95 9.82 -1.52
CA ALA A 177 2.71 10.55 -1.70
C ALA A 177 1.75 10.37 -0.51
N THR A 178 1.57 9.13 -0.05
CA THR A 178 0.73 8.80 1.12
C THR A 178 1.23 9.48 2.38
N THR A 179 2.55 9.50 2.60
CA THR A 179 3.19 10.17 3.75
C THR A 179 2.96 11.67 3.70
N GLU A 180 3.12 12.29 2.53
CA GLU A 180 2.90 13.73 2.39
C GLU A 180 1.42 14.14 2.57
N VAL A 181 0.49 13.31 2.10
CA VAL A 181 -0.96 13.48 2.36
C VAL A 181 -1.27 13.29 3.84
N TYR A 182 -0.70 12.25 4.48
CA TYR A 182 -0.84 11.98 5.90
C TYR A 182 -0.43 13.17 6.74
N GLN A 183 0.76 13.73 6.52
CA GLN A 183 1.28 14.85 7.31
C GLN A 183 0.38 16.09 7.17
N ARG A 184 -0.10 16.42 5.96
CA ARG A 184 -1.08 17.50 5.78
C ARG A 184 -2.38 17.26 6.55
N ILE A 185 -2.90 16.03 6.54
CA ILE A 185 -4.12 15.66 7.27
C ILE A 185 -3.89 15.72 8.78
N ARG A 186 -2.78 15.15 9.28
CA ARG A 186 -2.37 15.19 10.69
C ARG A 186 -2.34 16.64 11.19
N ASP A 187 -1.61 17.51 10.49
CA ASP A 187 -1.32 18.86 10.97
C ASP A 187 -2.49 19.83 10.81
N ARG A 188 -3.36 19.63 9.80
CA ARG A 188 -4.43 20.58 9.46
C ARG A 188 -5.83 20.12 9.83
N ILE A 189 -6.07 18.80 9.78
CA ILE A 189 -7.42 18.23 9.96
C ILE A 189 -7.53 17.48 11.28
N LEU A 190 -6.48 16.80 11.73
CA LEU A 190 -6.56 16.01 12.97
C LEU A 190 -6.04 16.77 14.19
N SER A 191 -5.45 17.95 14.01
CA SER A 191 -4.89 18.79 15.08
C SER A 191 -5.89 19.24 16.16
N PHE A 192 -7.20 19.19 15.89
CA PHE A 192 -8.23 19.49 16.90
C PHE A 192 -8.64 18.28 17.75
N ARG A 193 -8.20 17.07 17.40
CA ARG A 193 -8.51 15.84 18.15
C ARG A 193 -7.44 15.63 19.21
N GLU A 194 -7.82 15.72 20.48
CA GLU A 194 -6.91 15.41 21.57
C GLU A 194 -6.35 13.99 21.43
N GLY A 195 -5.02 13.86 21.53
CA GLY A 195 -4.34 12.55 21.53
C GLY A 195 -4.39 11.79 20.21
N TRP A 196 -4.62 12.48 19.08
CA TRP A 196 -4.37 11.90 17.76
C TRP A 196 -2.87 11.73 17.51
#